data_AF-A0A166S898-F1
#
_entry.id   AF-A0A166S898-F1
#
_cell.length_a   1.000
_cell.length_b   1.000
_cell.length_c   1.000
_cell.angle_alpha   90.00
_cell.angle_beta   90.00
_cell.angle_gamma   90.00
#
_symmetry.space_group_name_H-M   'P 1'
#
loop_
_entity.id
_entity.type
_entity.pdbx_description
1 polymer ?
#
loop_
_entity_poly.entity_id
_entity_poly.type
_entity_poly.pdbx_seq_one_letter_code
_entity_poly.pdbx_strand_id
1 'polypeptide(L)'
;MTEHSPTPTIPDDVPTSVVYDMAAETATHLSARYVRLSESVATEDERQRWWTKVIELRDAKEAVDAHDRAALLARISAWTAEIRALDEERRG
;
A
#
# COMPACT_ATOMS: atom_id res chain seq x y z
N MET A 1 -24.26 -0.18 -12.76
CA MET A 1 -23.19 0.71 -13.25
C MET A 1 -22.47 1.22 -12.03
N THR A 2 -21.37 0.57 -11.64
CA THR A 2 -20.58 0.99 -10.48
C THR A 2 -19.21 1.38 -11.01
N GLU A 3 -18.82 2.61 -10.69
CA GLU A 3 -17.70 3.33 -11.27
C GLU A 3 -16.38 2.59 -11.01
N HIS A 4 -15.74 2.10 -12.07
CA HIS A 4 -14.33 1.71 -12.02
C HIS A 4 -13.53 2.98 -11.71
N SER A 5 -13.20 3.22 -10.45
CA SER A 5 -12.25 4.26 -10.07
C SER A 5 -10.97 4.01 -10.86
N PRO A 6 -10.58 4.90 -11.81
CA PRO A 6 -9.38 4.68 -12.58
C PRO A 6 -8.21 4.60 -11.61
N THR A 7 -7.41 3.55 -11.71
CA THR A 7 -6.08 3.56 -11.12
C THR A 7 -5.40 4.84 -11.59
N PRO A 8 -4.92 5.72 -10.70
CA PRO A 8 -4.28 6.95 -11.12
C PRO A 8 -3.13 6.58 -12.06
N THR A 9 -3.30 6.89 -13.34
CA THR A 9 -2.28 6.63 -14.35
C THR A 9 -1.27 7.74 -14.19
N ILE A 10 -0.11 7.42 -13.61
CA ILE A 10 0.98 8.39 -13.41
C ILE A 10 1.59 8.70 -14.78
N PRO A 11 1.52 9.95 -15.27
CA PRO A 11 2.08 10.33 -16.56
C PRO A 11 3.58 10.03 -16.67
N ASP A 12 4.06 9.71 -17.88
CA ASP A 12 5.47 9.37 -18.13
C ASP A 12 6.43 10.56 -17.96
N ASP A 13 5.93 11.80 -17.99
CA ASP A 13 6.68 13.02 -17.73
C ASP A 13 6.91 13.31 -16.24
N VAL A 14 6.29 12.55 -15.34
CA VAL A 14 6.52 12.66 -13.90
C VAL A 14 7.91 12.11 -13.55
N PRO A 15 8.77 12.91 -12.87
CA PRO A 15 10.10 12.46 -12.47
C PRO A 15 10.06 11.21 -11.58
N THR A 16 11.00 10.28 -11.78
CA THR A 16 11.09 9.04 -10.98
C THR A 16 11.20 9.31 -9.48
N SER A 17 11.81 10.42 -9.06
CA SER A 17 11.84 10.83 -7.65
C SER A 17 10.44 11.10 -7.09
N VAL A 18 9.57 11.73 -7.87
CA VAL A 18 8.17 11.95 -7.47
C VAL A 18 7.42 10.61 -7.40
N VAL A 19 7.67 9.71 -8.35
CA VAL A 19 7.11 8.34 -8.30
C VAL A 19 7.59 7.59 -7.06
N TYR A 20 8.85 7.76 -6.68
CA TYR A 20 9.40 7.19 -5.45
C TYR A 20 8.71 7.75 -4.20
N ASP A 21 8.53 9.07 -4.12
CA ASP A 21 7.83 9.71 -3.01
C ASP A 21 6.38 9.22 -2.91
N MET A 22 5.68 9.07 -4.04
CA MET A 22 4.32 8.50 -4.09
C MET A 22 4.30 7.04 -3.60
N ALA A 23 5.30 6.23 -3.95
CA ALA A 23 5.42 4.87 -3.44
C ALA A 23 5.64 4.84 -1.92
N ALA A 24 6.52 5.72 -1.42
CA ALA A 24 6.80 5.85 0.02
C ALA A 24 5.56 6.32 0.81
N GLU A 25 4.80 7.27 0.27
CA GLU A 25 3.53 7.74 0.85
C GLU A 25 2.48 6.62 0.86
N THR A 26 2.33 5.90 -0.26
CA THR A 26 1.39 4.78 -0.36
C THR A 26 1.70 3.69 0.67
N ALA A 27 2.98 3.31 0.81
CA ALA A 27 3.42 2.37 1.84
C ALA A 27 3.14 2.90 3.26
N THR A 28 3.34 4.19 3.51
CA THR A 28 3.04 4.81 4.81
C THR A 28 1.54 4.72 5.13
N HIS A 29 0.68 4.99 4.16
CA HIS A 29 -0.77 4.85 4.31
C HIS A 29 -1.19 3.41 4.59
N LEU A 30 -0.64 2.44 3.86
CA LEU A 30 -0.94 1.03 4.08
C LEU A 30 -0.44 0.53 5.44
N SER A 31 0.77 0.90 5.86
CA SER A 31 1.29 0.59 7.20
C SER A 31 0.37 1.12 8.31
N ALA A 32 -0.08 2.38 8.19
CA ALA A 32 -1.01 2.97 9.16
C ALA A 32 -2.36 2.23 9.19
N ARG A 33 -2.79 1.61 8.09
CA ARG A 33 -3.99 0.78 8.04
C ARG A 33 -3.81 -0.54 8.78
N TYR A 34 -2.71 -1.24 8.55
CA TYR A 34 -2.40 -2.47 9.28
C TYR A 34 -2.28 -2.24 10.78
N VAL A 35 -1.63 -1.15 11.20
CA VAL A 35 -1.55 -0.80 12.63
C VAL A 35 -2.95 -0.61 13.22
N ARG A 36 -3.81 0.18 12.59
CA ARG A 36 -5.20 0.35 13.06
C ARG A 36 -5.99 -0.96 13.10
N LEU A 37 -5.80 -1.84 12.11
CA LEU A 37 -6.44 -3.15 12.12
C LEU A 37 -5.96 -4.00 13.30
N SER A 38 -4.66 -3.99 13.59
CA SER A 38 -4.06 -4.69 14.73
C SER A 38 -4.60 -4.22 16.09
N GLU A 39 -4.99 -2.95 16.19
CA GLU A 39 -5.60 -2.37 17.39
C GLU A 39 -7.09 -2.72 17.53
N SER A 40 -7.77 -3.01 16.42
CA SER A 40 -9.22 -3.27 16.39
C SER A 40 -9.63 -4.75 16.56
N VAL A 41 -8.69 -5.68 16.40
CA VAL A 41 -8.94 -7.12 16.48
C VAL A 41 -8.93 -7.64 17.92
N ALA A 42 -9.75 -8.67 18.17
CA ALA A 42 -9.97 -9.21 19.52
C ALA A 42 -8.91 -10.23 19.95
N THR A 43 -8.24 -10.87 18.99
CA THR A 43 -7.28 -11.96 19.27
C THR A 43 -5.84 -11.52 19.02
N GLU A 44 -4.92 -12.09 19.81
CA GLU A 44 -3.49 -11.85 19.63
C GLU A 44 -2.99 -12.43 18.29
N ASP A 45 -3.54 -13.55 17.85
CA ASP A 45 -3.17 -14.16 16.56
C ASP A 45 -3.49 -13.24 15.38
N GLU A 46 -4.65 -12.58 15.39
CA GLU A 46 -5.01 -11.60 14.36
C GLU A 46 -4.16 -10.34 14.45
N ARG A 47 -3.87 -9.87 15.67
CA ARG A 47 -2.98 -8.73 15.88
C ARG A 47 -1.60 -9.02 15.29
N GLN A 48 -1.08 -10.22 15.54
CA GLN A 48 0.23 -10.63 15.06
C GLN A 48 0.27 -10.78 13.53
N ARG A 49 -0.83 -11.23 12.90
CA ARG A 49 -0.94 -11.23 11.43
C ARG A 49 -0.78 -9.84 10.85
N TRP A 50 -1.43 -8.83 11.44
CA TRP A 50 -1.31 -7.44 10.97
C TRP A 50 0.09 -6.87 11.21
N TRP A 51 0.73 -7.21 12.33
CA TRP A 51 2.13 -6.85 12.55
C TRP A 51 3.09 -7.48 11.54
N THR A 52 2.90 -8.77 11.20
CA THR A 52 3.64 -9.41 10.12
C THR A 52 3.48 -8.65 8.82
N LYS A 53 2.26 -8.20 8.48
CA LYS A 53 2.02 -7.38 7.28
C LYS A 53 2.75 -6.03 7.29
N VAL A 54 2.86 -5.38 8.44
CA VAL A 54 3.67 -4.15 8.58
C VAL A 54 5.15 -4.43 8.30
N ILE A 55 5.69 -5.52 8.82
CA ILE A 55 7.09 -5.91 8.62
C ILE A 55 7.33 -6.26 7.14
N GLU A 56 6.48 -7.10 6.56
CA GLU A 56 6.55 -7.47 5.13
C GLU A 56 6.51 -6.22 4.23
N LEU A 57 5.64 -5.25 4.53
CA LEU A 57 5.54 -4.00 3.77
C LEU A 57 6.80 -3.15 3.90
N ARG A 58 7.39 -3.08 5.10
CA ARG A 58 8.66 -2.38 5.31
C ARG A 58 9.77 -3.00 4.48
N ASP A 59 9.95 -4.32 4.57
CA ASP A 59 10.98 -5.04 3.82
C ASP A 59 10.75 -4.87 2.31
N ALA A 60 9.49 -4.96 1.89
CA ALA A 60 9.10 -4.74 0.52
C ALA A 60 9.45 -3.31 0.06
N LYS A 61 9.27 -2.27 0.88
CA LYS A 61 9.64 -0.88 0.56
C LYS A 61 11.16 -0.72 0.45
N GLU A 62 11.92 -1.30 1.38
CA GLU A 62 13.40 -1.22 1.39
C GLU A 62 14.02 -1.96 0.19
N ALA A 63 13.38 -3.00 -0.32
CA ALA A 63 13.86 -3.79 -1.46
C ALA A 63 13.62 -3.13 -2.84
N VAL A 64 12.86 -2.03 -2.93
CA VAL A 64 12.57 -1.38 -4.22
C VAL A 64 13.69 -0.42 -4.59
N ASP A 65 14.25 -0.60 -5.79
CA ASP A 65 15.20 0.35 -6.35
C ASP A 65 14.49 1.69 -6.64
N ALA A 66 15.01 2.77 -6.06
CA ALA A 66 14.48 4.12 -6.22
C ALA A 66 14.57 4.66 -7.65
N HIS A 67 15.38 4.03 -8.51
CA HIS A 67 15.54 4.40 -9.91
C HIS A 67 14.72 3.53 -10.87
N ASP A 68 14.19 2.39 -10.40
CA ASP A 68 13.34 1.54 -11.20
C ASP A 68 11.88 2.04 -11.17
N ARG A 69 11.56 2.93 -12.11
CA ARG A 69 10.22 3.49 -12.25
C ARG A 69 9.15 2.41 -12.44
N ALA A 70 9.44 1.34 -13.18
CA ALA A 70 8.47 0.28 -13.42
C ALA A 70 8.16 -0.50 -12.14
N ALA A 71 9.20 -0.82 -11.35
CA ALA A 71 9.03 -1.44 -10.04
C ALA A 71 8.24 -0.54 -9.08
N LEU A 72 8.53 0.76 -9.04
CA LEU A 72 7.81 1.72 -8.18
C LEU A 72 6.32 1.80 -8.55
N LEU A 73 6.01 1.90 -9.85
CA LEU A 73 4.61 1.91 -10.32
C LEU A 73 3.87 0.62 -9.98
N ALA A 74 4.52 -0.53 -10.15
CA ALA A 74 3.93 -1.82 -9.78
C ALA A 74 3.61 -1.87 -8.27
N ARG A 75 4.50 -1.34 -7.42
CA ARG A 75 4.25 -1.26 -5.97
C ARG A 75 3.14 -0.30 -5.59
N ILE A 76 3.10 0.91 -6.19
CA ILE A 76 2.00 1.86 -5.98
C ILE A 76 0.66 1.20 -6.33
N SER A 77 0.59 0.53 -7.48
CA SER A 77 -0.63 -0.15 -7.91
C SER A 77 -1.05 -1.25 -6.94
N ALA A 78 -0.11 -2.11 -6.54
CA ALA A 78 -0.39 -3.23 -5.64
C ALA A 78 -0.86 -2.74 -4.26
N TRP A 79 -0.13 -1.81 -3.64
CA TRP A 79 -0.46 -1.30 -2.33
C TRP A 79 -1.76 -0.47 -2.34
N THR A 80 -2.02 0.28 -3.41
CA THR A 80 -3.31 0.99 -3.56
C THR A 80 -4.48 0.01 -3.65
N ALA A 81 -4.33 -1.09 -4.38
CA ALA A 81 -5.36 -2.13 -4.47
C ALA A 81 -5.61 -2.77 -3.10
N GLU A 82 -4.56 -3.03 -2.33
CA GLU A 82 -4.66 -3.58 -0.99
C GLU A 82 -5.36 -2.62 -0.02
N ILE A 83 -5.04 -1.31 -0.05
CA ILE A 83 -5.78 -0.31 0.73
C ILE A 83 -7.27 -0.34 0.40
N ARG A 84 -7.63 -0.43 -0.90
CA ARG A 84 -9.03 -0.49 -1.33
C ARG A 84 -9.72 -1.75 -0.80
N ALA A 85 -9.08 -2.91 -0.90
CA ALA A 85 -9.63 -4.17 -0.37
C ALA A 85 -9.91 -4.07 1.14
N LEU A 86 -8.96 -3.53 1.92
CA LEU A 86 -9.14 -3.33 3.36
C LEU A 86 -10.26 -2.33 3.70
N ASP A 87 -10.47 -1.32 2.86
CA ASP A 87 -11.57 -0.36 3.03
C ASP A 87 -12.93 -0.94 2.64
N GLU A 88 -12.98 -1.87 1.68
CA GLU A 88 -14.19 -2.59 1.27
C GLU A 88 -14.61 -3.63 2.33
N GLU A 89 -13.67 -4.42 2.84
CA GLU A 89 -13.90 -5.41 3.91
C GLU A 89 -14.46 -4.78 5.19
N ARG A 90 -14.16 -3.50 5.47
CA ARG A 90 -14.68 -2.78 6.64
C ARG A 90 -16.07 -2.18 6.45
N ARG A 91 -16.57 -2.08 5.20
CA ARG A 91 -17.91 -1.56 4.89
C ARG A 91 -18.96 -2.65 4.74
N GLY A 92 -18.56 -3.91 4.55
CA GLY A 92 -19.43 -5.08 4.57
C GLY A 92 -19.76 -5.52 5.98
#